data_AF-F2NE96-F1
#
_entry.id   AF-F2NE96-F1
#
_cell.length_a   1.000
_cell.length_b   1.000
_cell.length_c   1.000
_cell.angle_alpha   90.00
_cell.angle_beta   90.00
_cell.angle_gamma   90.00
#
_symmetry.space_group_name_H-M   'P 1'
#
loop_
_entity.id
_entity.type
_entity.pdbx_description
1 polymer ?
#
loop_
_entity_poly.entity_id
_entity_poly.type
_entity_poly.pdbx_seq_one_letter_code
_entity_poly.pdbx_strand_id
1 'polypeptide(L)'
;MADKPIVDSPPTFPYNEIMLRLIPVPLIFLRLAWMVGLCLVFWGCQPRVAPPPPVVHLPPPPPITPGPSPRLVHPAQAPALAALLQTLALRYEPDMTQEERDQDYREKVAQARQALNLIRMIEMRERSLDLIATNGGEVSWEYLRRQKWPDGTPVGVSLLVPVWAPSQARSVATFAGFASTWQEIAQTMPRPSGQVLFAGNLKDINAKDRYRTASISFEVNSLHAPLAALLLEYIYREGAYEPAKRIPILVVRGGEDTYAASAFTGPVTVEGLTYPDTYGADLNGKVVRLTYNSMADIHHGRHAKFSNHRLGCALDINDFNFKGLVDGIPNPISGSLRQNNRDGLHRLDARNLPAWVFQAAKQAGYRIPQEWTHVYNTKDWPHFDCGTK
;
A
#
# COMPACT_ATOMS: atom_id res chain seq x y z
N MET A 1 14.53 -8.22 -50.85
CA MET A 1 13.85 -9.35 -51.51
C MET A 1 13.87 -10.52 -50.55
N ALA A 2 12.74 -10.78 -49.92
CA ALA A 2 12.39 -12.01 -49.21
C ALA A 2 10.89 -11.91 -48.93
N ASP A 3 10.13 -12.77 -49.59
CA ASP A 3 8.67 -12.76 -49.68
C ASP A 3 7.99 -13.13 -48.38
N LYS A 4 6.90 -12.40 -48.05
CA LYS A 4 5.94 -12.76 -46.99
C LYS A 4 4.83 -13.62 -47.60
N PRO A 5 4.39 -14.71 -46.95
CA PRO A 5 3.16 -15.38 -47.35
C PRO A 5 1.93 -14.63 -46.87
N ILE A 6 0.95 -14.55 -47.77
CA ILE A 6 -0.39 -14.01 -47.60
C ILE A 6 -1.20 -15.00 -46.73
N VAL A 7 -1.89 -14.50 -45.71
CA VAL A 7 -2.86 -15.26 -44.91
C VAL A 7 -4.25 -14.94 -45.43
N ASP A 8 -4.89 -15.94 -46.03
CA ASP A 8 -6.26 -15.89 -46.51
C ASP A 8 -7.25 -15.73 -45.35
N SER A 9 -8.27 -14.90 -45.57
CA SER A 9 -9.40 -14.71 -44.66
C SER A 9 -10.36 -15.91 -44.75
N PRO A 10 -10.96 -16.38 -43.64
CA PRO A 10 -11.92 -17.47 -43.70
C PRO A 10 -13.27 -17.01 -44.28
N PRO A 11 -14.02 -17.91 -44.93
CA PRO A 11 -15.27 -17.59 -45.60
C PRO A 11 -16.42 -17.36 -44.60
N THR A 12 -17.25 -16.37 -44.91
CA THR A 12 -18.56 -16.15 -44.28
C THR A 12 -19.57 -17.17 -44.83
N PHE A 13 -20.12 -18.01 -43.96
CA PHE A 13 -21.29 -18.83 -44.27
C PHE A 13 -22.57 -18.12 -43.85
N PRO A 14 -23.58 -17.97 -44.72
CA PRO A 14 -24.90 -17.52 -44.34
C PRO A 14 -25.71 -18.75 -43.90
N TYR A 15 -25.98 -18.89 -42.60
CA TYR A 15 -27.04 -19.80 -42.16
C TYR A 15 -28.37 -19.07 -42.17
N ASN A 16 -29.12 -19.39 -43.22
CA ASN A 16 -30.53 -19.14 -43.38
C ASN A 16 -31.32 -19.55 -42.12
N GLU A 17 -32.26 -18.67 -41.78
CA GLU A 17 -33.67 -18.99 -41.56
C GLU A 17 -34.09 -20.45 -41.83
N ILE A 18 -35.09 -20.90 -41.05
CA ILE A 18 -35.77 -22.22 -41.06
C ILE A 18 -35.25 -23.17 -39.96
N MET A 19 -35.57 -22.86 -38.70
CA MET A 19 -35.74 -23.85 -37.61
C MET A 19 -36.77 -23.33 -36.58
N LEU A 20 -37.86 -22.72 -37.05
CA LEU A 20 -38.99 -22.30 -36.22
C LEU A 20 -40.24 -23.08 -36.64
N ARG A 21 -40.19 -24.41 -36.49
CA ARG A 21 -41.39 -25.25 -36.50
C ARG A 21 -41.25 -26.39 -35.50
N LEU A 22 -42.24 -26.42 -34.59
CA LEU A 22 -42.66 -27.56 -33.77
C LEU A 22 -41.81 -27.86 -32.52
N ILE A 23 -41.97 -27.03 -31.48
CA ILE A 23 -41.94 -27.58 -30.10
C ILE A 23 -43.31 -28.23 -29.89
N PRO A 24 -43.40 -29.56 -29.67
CA PRO A 24 -44.68 -30.20 -29.45
C PRO A 24 -45.27 -29.69 -28.12
N VAL A 25 -46.46 -29.10 -28.22
CA VAL A 25 -47.33 -28.61 -27.13
C VAL A 25 -47.30 -29.47 -25.84
N PRO A 26 -47.23 -30.82 -25.85
CA PRO A 26 -47.14 -31.61 -24.62
C PRO A 26 -45.90 -31.33 -23.73
N LEU A 27 -44.77 -30.88 -24.29
CA LEU A 27 -43.55 -30.59 -23.52
C LEU A 27 -43.64 -29.30 -22.68
N ILE A 28 -44.50 -28.37 -23.09
CA ILE A 28 -44.75 -27.12 -22.34
C ILE A 28 -45.60 -27.41 -21.10
N PHE A 29 -46.63 -28.24 -21.22
CA PHE A 29 -47.47 -28.63 -20.09
C PHE A 29 -46.73 -29.47 -19.05
N LEU A 30 -45.81 -30.34 -19.50
CA LEU A 30 -44.99 -31.12 -18.58
C LEU A 30 -44.04 -30.21 -17.75
N ARG A 31 -43.44 -29.19 -18.36
CA ARG A 31 -42.59 -28.21 -17.66
C ARG A 31 -43.37 -27.34 -16.68
N LEU A 32 -44.58 -26.92 -17.04
CA LEU A 32 -45.47 -26.15 -16.16
C LEU A 32 -45.91 -26.96 -14.95
N ALA A 33 -46.31 -28.22 -15.13
CA ALA A 33 -46.67 -29.11 -14.03
C ALA A 33 -45.48 -29.35 -13.09
N TRP A 34 -44.28 -29.51 -13.63
CA TRP A 34 -43.06 -29.72 -12.84
C TRP A 34 -42.66 -28.46 -12.04
N MET A 35 -42.80 -27.27 -12.62
CA MET A 35 -42.57 -26.01 -11.91
C MET A 35 -43.58 -25.77 -10.79
N VAL A 36 -44.87 -26.04 -11.02
CA VAL A 36 -45.90 -25.91 -9.99
C VAL A 36 -45.64 -26.88 -8.83
N GLY A 37 -45.25 -28.13 -9.14
CA GLY A 37 -44.85 -29.11 -8.13
C GLY A 37 -43.66 -28.64 -7.27
N LEU A 38 -42.62 -28.09 -7.90
CA LEU A 38 -41.47 -27.52 -7.19
C LEU A 38 -41.87 -26.34 -6.29
N CYS A 39 -42.68 -25.41 -6.79
CA CYS A 39 -43.13 -24.26 -6.00
C CYS A 39 -43.94 -24.70 -4.76
N LEU A 40 -44.77 -25.73 -4.87
CA LEU A 40 -45.54 -26.26 -3.75
C LEU A 40 -44.66 -26.96 -2.70
N VAL A 41 -43.60 -27.66 -3.12
CA VAL A 41 -42.61 -28.26 -2.20
C VAL A 41 -41.81 -27.18 -1.46
N PHE A 42 -41.43 -26.09 -2.13
CA PHE A 42 -40.71 -24.99 -1.49
C PHE A 42 -41.60 -24.14 -0.56
N TRP A 43 -42.91 -24.08 -0.80
CA TRP A 43 -43.84 -23.37 0.08
C TRP A 43 -44.10 -24.15 1.39
N GLY A 44 -44.15 -25.49 1.34
CA GLY A 44 -44.32 -26.35 2.51
C GLY A 44 -43.11 -26.42 3.45
N CYS A 45 -41.93 -26.00 2.97
CA CYS A 45 -40.64 -26.07 3.69
C CYS A 45 -40.10 -24.69 4.08
N GLN A 46 -40.95 -23.75 4.49
CA GLN A 46 -40.48 -22.49 5.09
C GLN A 46 -39.82 -22.82 6.46
N PRO A 47 -38.50 -22.64 6.62
CA PRO A 47 -37.87 -22.82 7.91
C PRO A 47 -38.48 -21.84 8.90
N ARG A 48 -38.86 -22.32 10.09
CA ARG A 48 -39.28 -21.45 11.20
C ARG A 48 -38.19 -20.41 11.42
N VAL A 49 -38.50 -19.16 11.11
CA VAL A 49 -37.62 -18.03 11.36
C VAL A 49 -37.40 -17.98 12.87
N ALA A 50 -36.19 -18.30 13.31
CA ALA A 50 -35.81 -18.13 14.71
C ALA A 50 -36.03 -16.65 15.08
N PRO A 51 -36.52 -16.35 16.29
CA PRO A 51 -36.64 -14.97 16.73
C PRO A 51 -35.28 -14.27 16.60
N PRO A 52 -35.27 -12.97 16.22
CA PRO A 52 -34.02 -12.23 16.12
C PRO A 52 -33.30 -12.30 17.47
N PRO A 53 -31.97 -12.49 17.47
CA PRO A 53 -31.21 -12.47 18.71
C PRO A 53 -31.47 -11.14 19.43
N PRO A 54 -31.48 -11.13 20.77
CA PRO A 54 -31.62 -9.90 21.53
C PRO A 54 -30.59 -8.88 21.05
N VAL A 55 -31.04 -7.64 20.83
CA VAL A 55 -30.17 -6.52 20.46
C VAL A 55 -29.17 -6.34 21.60
N VAL A 56 -27.94 -6.83 21.39
CA VAL A 56 -26.83 -6.54 22.29
C VAL A 56 -26.51 -5.07 22.08
N HIS A 57 -26.99 -4.23 22.99
CA HIS A 57 -26.53 -2.86 23.09
C HIS A 57 -25.04 -2.89 23.45
N LEU A 58 -24.20 -2.87 22.42
CA LEU A 58 -22.78 -2.66 22.60
C LEU A 58 -22.62 -1.27 23.25
N PRO A 59 -21.74 -1.14 24.25
CA PRO A 59 -21.42 0.17 24.79
C PRO A 59 -20.97 1.09 23.64
N PRO A 60 -21.28 2.39 23.69
CA PRO A 60 -20.79 3.32 22.70
C PRO A 60 -19.26 3.20 22.61
N PRO A 61 -18.69 3.24 21.40
CA PRO A 61 -17.25 3.18 21.25
C PRO A 61 -16.61 4.28 22.09
N PRO A 62 -15.43 4.02 22.68
CA PRO A 62 -14.73 5.04 23.47
C PRO A 62 -14.51 6.30 22.61
N PRO A 63 -14.56 7.50 23.21
CA PRO A 63 -14.38 8.74 22.48
C PRO A 63 -13.04 8.73 21.73
N ILE A 64 -13.11 9.04 20.43
CA ILE A 64 -11.93 9.16 19.57
C ILE A 64 -11.14 10.37 20.06
N THR A 65 -10.01 10.11 20.72
CA THR A 65 -9.11 11.17 21.19
C THR A 65 -8.32 11.68 19.98
N PRO A 66 -7.98 12.98 19.90
CA PRO A 66 -7.10 13.47 18.83
C PRO A 66 -5.77 12.73 18.91
N GLY A 67 -5.58 11.78 17.99
CA GLY A 67 -4.33 11.06 17.84
C GLY A 67 -3.20 12.01 17.40
N PRO A 68 -1.94 11.57 17.51
CA PRO A 68 -0.80 12.34 17.03
C PRO A 68 -0.90 12.59 15.52
N SER A 69 -0.52 13.78 15.07
CA SER A 69 -0.37 14.13 13.64
C SER A 69 1.09 14.00 13.19
N PRO A 70 1.34 13.79 11.89
CA PRO A 70 2.68 13.83 11.32
C PRO A 70 3.41 15.14 11.63
N ARG A 71 4.72 15.04 11.83
CA ARG A 71 5.59 16.20 12.04
C ARG A 71 7.00 15.94 11.56
N LEU A 72 7.80 16.99 11.41
CA LEU A 72 9.23 16.84 11.21
C LEU A 72 9.90 16.33 12.50
N VAL A 73 10.89 15.46 12.36
CA VAL A 73 11.78 15.08 13.48
C VAL A 73 12.59 16.29 13.95
N HIS A 74 13.02 17.15 13.02
CA HIS A 74 13.80 18.36 13.28
C HIS A 74 13.09 19.60 12.70
N PRO A 75 12.03 20.11 13.34
CA PRO A 75 11.23 21.21 12.79
C PRO A 75 12.03 22.51 12.58
N ALA A 76 13.06 22.74 13.39
CA ALA A 76 13.94 23.91 13.26
C ALA A 76 14.74 23.96 11.95
N GLN A 77 14.94 22.81 11.27
CA GLN A 77 15.67 22.75 10.00
C GLN A 77 14.81 23.21 8.80
N ALA A 78 13.49 23.17 8.92
CA ALA A 78 12.55 23.58 7.89
C ALA A 78 11.26 24.16 8.53
N PRO A 79 11.33 25.35 9.15
CA PRO A 79 10.25 25.89 9.96
C PRO A 79 8.97 26.17 9.16
N ALA A 80 9.10 26.64 7.92
CA ALA A 80 7.95 26.87 7.03
C ALA A 80 7.23 25.55 6.70
N LEU A 81 7.98 24.48 6.42
CA LEU A 81 7.41 23.15 6.20
C LEU A 81 6.78 22.59 7.48
N ALA A 82 7.42 22.78 8.64
CA ALA A 82 6.84 22.37 9.93
C ALA A 82 5.50 23.07 10.20
N ALA A 83 5.41 24.37 9.94
CA ALA A 83 4.17 25.13 10.06
C ALA A 83 3.11 24.64 9.06
N LEU A 84 3.49 24.37 7.81
CA LEU A 84 2.58 23.80 6.81
C LEU A 84 2.03 22.44 7.25
N LEU A 85 2.85 21.54 7.81
CA LEU A 85 2.35 20.25 8.31
C LEU A 85 1.32 20.41 9.44
N GLN A 86 1.45 21.43 10.28
CA GLN A 86 0.46 21.72 11.33
C GLN A 86 -0.86 22.22 10.74
N THR A 87 -0.82 23.08 9.72
CA THR A 87 -2.06 23.58 9.08
C THR A 87 -2.76 22.50 8.27
N LEU A 88 -2.02 21.50 7.82
CA LEU A 88 -2.53 20.35 7.06
C LEU A 88 -3.07 19.21 7.92
N ALA A 89 -2.97 19.28 9.25
CA ALA A 89 -3.48 18.23 10.12
C ALA A 89 -4.96 17.93 9.83
N LEU A 90 -5.29 16.64 9.70
CA LEU A 90 -6.66 16.19 9.45
C LEU A 90 -7.50 16.35 10.71
N ARG A 91 -8.73 16.86 10.57
CA ARG A 91 -9.60 17.21 11.70
C ARG A 91 -10.04 15.98 12.49
N TYR A 92 -10.69 15.02 11.80
CA TYR A 92 -11.17 13.77 12.37
C TYR A 92 -11.86 13.97 13.74
N GLU A 93 -12.85 14.86 13.76
CA GLU A 93 -13.72 15.12 14.92
C GLU A 93 -14.71 13.98 15.11
N PRO A 94 -14.99 13.51 16.35
CA PRO A 94 -15.65 12.22 16.61
C PRO A 94 -16.98 11.96 15.87
N ASP A 95 -17.71 13.01 15.49
CA ASP A 95 -19.00 13.00 14.81
C ASP A 95 -18.90 13.10 13.27
N MET A 96 -17.71 13.27 12.70
CA MET A 96 -17.51 13.31 11.25
C MET A 96 -17.90 11.99 10.58
N THR A 97 -18.77 12.09 9.58
CA THR A 97 -19.10 11.04 8.62
C THR A 97 -17.89 10.66 7.75
N GLN A 98 -17.97 9.51 7.05
CA GLN A 98 -16.91 9.12 6.11
C GLN A 98 -16.72 10.19 5.04
N GLU A 99 -17.81 10.70 4.49
CA GLU A 99 -17.82 11.69 3.42
C GLU A 99 -17.11 12.99 3.85
N GLU A 100 -17.35 13.44 5.08
CA GLU A 100 -16.69 14.62 5.65
C GLU A 100 -15.19 14.40 5.86
N ARG A 101 -14.76 13.21 6.30
CA ARG A 101 -13.34 12.88 6.48
C ARG A 101 -12.61 12.78 5.14
N ASP A 102 -13.26 12.21 4.14
CA ASP A 102 -12.73 12.15 2.78
C ASP A 102 -12.66 13.55 2.15
N GLN A 103 -13.63 14.42 2.44
CA GLN A 103 -13.62 15.81 1.98
C GLN A 103 -12.50 16.61 2.65
N ASP A 104 -12.34 16.49 3.97
CA ASP A 104 -11.24 17.10 4.72
C ASP A 104 -9.89 16.68 4.13
N TYR A 105 -9.70 15.38 3.88
CA TYR A 105 -8.49 14.87 3.24
C TYR A 105 -8.22 15.49 1.88
N ARG A 106 -9.23 15.55 0.99
CA ARG A 106 -9.08 16.16 -0.34
C ARG A 106 -8.77 17.65 -0.27
N GLU A 107 -9.40 18.38 0.64
CA GLU A 107 -9.13 19.81 0.86
C GLU A 107 -7.70 20.04 1.33
N LYS A 108 -7.21 19.24 2.28
CA LYS A 108 -5.83 19.33 2.75
C LYS A 108 -4.82 18.94 1.66
N VAL A 109 -5.12 17.93 0.84
CA VAL A 109 -4.31 17.59 -0.35
C VAL A 109 -4.22 18.79 -1.31
N ALA A 110 -5.35 19.45 -1.59
CA ALA A 110 -5.38 20.62 -2.46
C ALA A 110 -4.59 21.80 -1.86
N GLN A 111 -4.74 22.05 -0.56
CA GLN A 111 -3.97 23.06 0.18
C GLN A 111 -2.46 22.78 0.14
N ALA A 112 -2.06 21.52 0.34
CA ALA A 112 -0.65 21.10 0.27
C ALA A 112 -0.07 21.36 -1.12
N ARG A 113 -0.78 20.97 -2.18
CA ARG A 113 -0.36 21.22 -3.57
C ARG A 113 -0.28 22.70 -3.88
N GLN A 114 -1.24 23.50 -3.43
CA GLN A 114 -1.22 24.95 -3.61
C GLN A 114 -0.03 25.58 -2.89
N ALA A 115 0.22 25.21 -1.62
CA ALA A 115 1.34 25.73 -0.84
C ALA A 115 2.72 25.39 -1.45
N LEU A 116 2.83 24.23 -2.09
CA LEU A 116 4.03 23.78 -2.81
C LEU A 116 4.09 24.26 -4.27
N ASN A 117 3.05 24.97 -4.72
CA ASN A 117 2.84 25.35 -6.12
C ASN A 117 2.98 24.16 -7.08
N LEU A 118 2.35 23.02 -6.78
CA LEU A 118 2.40 21.78 -7.58
C LEU A 118 1.09 21.56 -8.34
N ILE A 119 1.12 21.71 -9.66
CA ILE A 119 -0.03 21.37 -10.51
C ILE A 119 -0.07 19.86 -10.76
N ARG A 120 1.07 19.20 -10.89
CA ARG A 120 1.16 17.73 -11.01
C ARG A 120 2.22 17.20 -10.06
N MET A 121 2.04 15.98 -9.58
CA MET A 121 3.01 15.32 -8.70
C MET A 121 4.40 15.21 -9.34
N ILE A 122 4.45 14.97 -10.65
CA ILE A 122 5.71 14.79 -11.40
C ILE A 122 6.63 16.02 -11.33
N GLU A 123 6.09 17.21 -11.09
CA GLU A 123 6.89 18.43 -10.94
C GLU A 123 7.88 18.34 -9.78
N MET A 124 7.59 17.53 -8.75
CA MET A 124 8.57 17.27 -7.67
C MET A 124 9.82 16.54 -8.21
N ARG A 125 9.61 15.59 -9.12
CA ARG A 125 10.70 14.87 -9.80
C ARG A 125 11.47 15.83 -10.71
N GLU A 126 10.78 16.60 -11.54
CA GLU A 126 11.39 17.58 -12.46
C GLU A 126 12.27 18.56 -11.70
N ARG A 127 11.73 19.22 -10.66
CA ARG A 127 12.48 20.17 -9.82
C ARG A 127 13.68 19.54 -9.13
N SER A 128 13.56 18.28 -8.68
CA SER A 128 14.67 17.56 -8.04
C SER A 128 15.78 17.23 -9.04
N LEU A 129 15.44 16.84 -10.26
CA LEU A 129 16.39 16.58 -11.33
C LEU A 129 17.09 17.86 -11.78
N ASP A 130 16.35 18.97 -11.91
CA ASP A 130 16.90 20.28 -12.27
C ASP A 130 17.90 20.78 -11.21
N LEU A 131 17.58 20.58 -9.93
CA LEU A 131 18.49 20.90 -8.83
C LEU A 131 19.78 20.06 -8.89
N ILE A 132 19.67 18.76 -9.18
CA ILE A 132 20.84 17.89 -9.35
C ILE A 132 21.69 18.34 -10.54
N ALA A 133 21.05 18.62 -11.67
CA ALA A 133 21.72 19.04 -12.91
C ALA A 133 22.48 20.36 -12.71
N THR A 134 21.86 21.33 -12.03
CA THR A 134 22.45 22.65 -11.74
C THR A 134 23.68 22.54 -10.84
N ASN A 135 23.71 21.58 -9.93
CA ASN A 135 24.83 21.36 -8.99
C ASN A 135 25.82 20.28 -9.45
N GLY A 136 25.66 19.73 -10.67
CA GLY A 136 26.57 18.72 -11.24
C GLY A 136 26.60 17.38 -10.48
N GLY A 137 25.50 17.02 -9.80
CA GLY A 137 25.42 15.82 -8.97
C GLY A 137 25.07 14.54 -9.70
N GLU A 138 25.25 13.40 -9.02
CA GLU A 138 24.62 12.15 -9.46
C GLU A 138 23.15 12.11 -9.04
N VAL A 139 22.32 11.41 -9.82
CA VAL A 139 20.95 11.09 -9.42
C VAL A 139 21.03 10.07 -8.28
N SER A 140 20.95 10.56 -7.04
CA SER A 140 21.09 9.79 -5.79
C SER A 140 20.36 10.51 -4.67
N TRP A 141 19.68 9.76 -3.80
CA TRP A 141 19.07 10.33 -2.61
C TRP A 141 20.15 10.86 -1.67
N GLU A 142 21.25 10.12 -1.50
CA GLU A 142 22.33 10.49 -0.60
C GLU A 142 23.03 11.79 -1.00
N TYR A 143 23.08 12.08 -2.30
CA TYR A 143 23.52 13.37 -2.82
C TYR A 143 22.43 14.44 -2.63
N LEU A 144 21.21 14.18 -3.12
CA LEU A 144 20.12 15.15 -3.18
C LEU A 144 19.69 15.64 -1.80
N ARG A 145 19.59 14.74 -0.81
CA ARG A 145 19.12 15.06 0.55
C ARG A 145 19.98 16.11 1.27
N ARG A 146 21.23 16.30 0.83
CA ARG A 146 22.18 17.28 1.38
C ARG A 146 22.07 18.65 0.74
N GLN A 147 21.31 18.76 -0.35
CA GLN A 147 21.06 20.01 -1.05
C GLN A 147 20.00 20.84 -0.33
N LYS A 148 19.87 22.08 -0.78
CA LYS A 148 18.81 23.01 -0.38
C LYS A 148 18.10 23.53 -1.60
N TRP A 149 16.81 23.80 -1.47
CA TRP A 149 16.04 24.58 -2.42
C TRP A 149 16.51 26.05 -2.42
N PRO A 150 16.18 26.84 -3.46
CA PRO A 150 16.56 28.25 -3.54
C PRO A 150 16.12 29.11 -2.35
N ASP A 151 15.02 28.74 -1.68
CA ASP A 151 14.51 29.40 -0.47
C ASP A 151 15.28 29.02 0.81
N GLY A 152 16.30 28.16 0.70
CA GLY A 152 17.12 27.65 1.79
C GLY A 152 16.56 26.42 2.50
N THR A 153 15.36 25.95 2.14
CA THR A 153 14.74 24.74 2.72
C THR A 153 15.58 23.50 2.36
N PRO A 154 15.94 22.64 3.31
CA PRO A 154 16.64 21.40 3.00
C PRO A 154 15.79 20.48 2.12
N VAL A 155 16.42 19.82 1.15
CA VAL A 155 15.70 18.85 0.30
C VAL A 155 15.35 17.60 1.08
N GLY A 156 16.32 17.05 1.82
CA GLY A 156 16.10 15.91 2.71
C GLY A 156 15.50 16.33 4.04
N VAL A 157 14.34 15.77 4.38
CA VAL A 157 13.73 15.94 5.70
C VAL A 157 13.31 14.58 6.26
N SER A 158 13.28 14.47 7.59
CA SER A 158 12.76 13.29 8.27
C SER A 158 11.37 13.57 8.82
N LEU A 159 10.39 12.79 8.40
CA LEU A 159 9.04 12.78 8.96
C LEU A 159 8.98 11.80 10.13
N LEU A 160 8.17 12.13 11.13
CA LEU A 160 7.68 11.23 12.16
C LEU A 160 6.17 11.10 11.98
N VAL A 161 5.69 9.90 11.64
CA VAL A 161 4.28 9.65 11.32
C VAL A 161 3.63 8.71 12.32
N PRO A 162 2.35 8.94 12.68
CA PRO A 162 1.58 8.03 13.51
C PRO A 162 1.24 6.76 12.72
N VAL A 163 1.31 5.60 13.38
CA VAL A 163 0.95 4.32 12.77
C VAL A 163 0.22 3.44 13.78
N TRP A 164 -0.59 2.51 13.28
CA TRP A 164 -1.00 1.36 14.06
C TRP A 164 0.08 0.30 13.99
N ALA A 165 0.41 -0.31 15.12
CA ALA A 165 1.41 -1.36 15.22
C ALA A 165 0.86 -2.57 15.98
N PRO A 166 1.22 -3.80 15.58
CA PRO A 166 0.99 -4.98 16.40
C PRO A 166 1.54 -4.79 17.82
N SER A 167 0.89 -5.41 18.80
CA SER A 167 1.18 -5.17 20.22
C SER A 167 2.65 -5.45 20.58
N GLN A 168 3.22 -6.50 19.98
CA GLN A 168 4.58 -6.96 20.23
C GLN A 168 5.60 -6.40 19.23
N ALA A 169 5.18 -5.50 18.33
CA ALA A 169 6.09 -4.93 17.36
C ALA A 169 7.17 -4.09 18.06
N ARG A 170 8.44 -4.26 17.66
CA ARG A 170 9.59 -3.52 18.20
C ARG A 170 10.19 -2.58 17.16
N SER A 171 10.65 -1.42 17.59
CA SER A 171 11.36 -0.49 16.69
C SER A 171 12.77 -1.00 16.39
N VAL A 172 13.19 -0.89 15.14
CA VAL A 172 14.54 -1.21 14.67
C VAL A 172 15.04 -0.08 13.79
N ALA A 173 16.19 0.47 14.15
CA ALA A 173 16.83 1.52 13.38
C ALA A 173 17.27 1.02 12.01
N THR A 174 17.11 1.86 11.00
CA THR A 174 17.61 1.64 9.66
C THR A 174 18.77 2.57 9.34
N PHE A 175 19.64 2.10 8.46
CA PHE A 175 20.79 2.83 7.97
C PHE A 175 20.72 2.90 6.44
N ALA A 176 21.28 3.94 5.84
CA ALA A 176 21.30 4.12 4.38
C ALA A 176 22.61 4.74 3.91
N GLY A 177 22.95 4.59 2.63
CA GLY A 177 24.18 5.15 2.09
C GLY A 177 24.36 4.90 0.59
N PHE A 178 25.50 5.35 0.06
CA PHE A 178 25.87 5.21 -1.36
C PHE A 178 26.25 3.77 -1.76
N ALA A 179 26.39 2.87 -0.78
CA ALA A 179 26.76 1.48 -1.02
C ALA A 179 25.83 0.84 -2.05
N SER A 180 26.37 -0.03 -2.89
CA SER A 180 25.54 -0.72 -3.90
C SER A 180 24.79 -1.93 -3.34
N THR A 181 25.15 -2.37 -2.13
CA THR A 181 24.59 -3.56 -1.49
C THR A 181 24.10 -3.23 -0.10
N TRP A 182 23.01 -3.87 0.31
CA TRP A 182 22.48 -3.70 1.65
C TRP A 182 23.39 -4.30 2.72
N GLN A 183 24.17 -5.33 2.39
CA GLN A 183 25.10 -6.00 3.31
C GLN A 183 26.14 -5.01 3.83
N GLU A 184 26.69 -4.20 2.92
CA GLU A 184 27.63 -3.14 3.28
C GLU A 184 26.98 -2.12 4.21
N ILE A 185 25.75 -1.67 3.90
CA ILE A 185 24.99 -0.77 4.78
C ILE A 185 24.77 -1.39 6.16
N ALA A 186 24.35 -2.65 6.22
CA ALA A 186 24.03 -3.34 7.46
C ALA A 186 25.25 -3.57 8.36
N GLN A 187 26.43 -3.74 7.77
CA GLN A 187 27.69 -3.97 8.48
C GLN A 187 28.38 -2.67 8.90
N THR A 188 28.41 -1.67 8.01
CA THR A 188 29.15 -0.42 8.24
C THR A 188 28.32 0.66 8.90
N MET A 189 26.98 0.55 8.85
CA MET A 189 26.02 1.48 9.45
C MET A 189 26.34 2.96 9.13
N PRO A 190 26.48 3.33 7.85
CA PRO A 190 27.14 4.57 7.46
C PRO A 190 26.42 5.84 7.93
N ARG A 191 25.08 5.81 8.00
CA ARG A 191 24.28 6.81 8.73
C ARG A 191 22.90 6.25 9.08
N PRO A 192 22.25 6.75 10.14
CA PRO A 192 20.83 6.50 10.38
C PRO A 192 19.95 7.08 9.26
N SER A 193 18.87 6.37 8.91
CA SER A 193 17.89 6.79 7.89
C SER A 193 16.44 6.77 8.38
N GLY A 194 16.18 6.24 9.57
CA GLY A 194 14.84 6.11 10.12
C GLY A 194 14.70 4.89 11.00
N GLN A 195 13.49 4.34 11.02
CA GLN A 195 13.18 3.11 11.75
C GLN A 195 12.06 2.32 11.06
N VAL A 196 12.05 1.03 11.34
CA VAL A 196 10.95 0.11 10.99
C VAL A 196 10.40 -0.52 12.27
N LEU A 197 9.16 -0.98 12.22
CA LEU A 197 8.56 -1.79 13.27
C LEU A 197 8.59 -3.26 12.86
N PHE A 198 9.28 -4.07 13.64
CA PHE A 198 9.35 -5.50 13.40
C PHE A 198 8.30 -6.25 14.19
N ALA A 199 7.49 -7.02 13.49
CA ALA A 199 6.62 -8.06 14.05
C ALA A 199 6.90 -9.36 13.29
N GLY A 200 7.31 -10.41 14.00
CA GLY A 200 7.66 -11.70 13.40
C GLY A 200 6.50 -12.69 13.31
N ASN A 201 5.41 -12.48 14.06
CA ASN A 201 4.34 -13.44 14.21
C ASN A 201 3.09 -12.99 13.43
N LEU A 202 2.59 -13.84 12.52
CA LEU A 202 1.46 -13.49 11.65
C LEU A 202 0.14 -13.34 12.43
N LYS A 203 -0.03 -14.09 13.51
CA LYS A 203 -1.21 -13.98 14.38
C LYS A 203 -1.25 -12.64 15.11
N ASP A 204 -0.13 -12.13 15.61
CA ASP A 204 -0.06 -10.77 16.20
C ASP A 204 -0.24 -9.70 15.12
N ILE A 205 0.36 -9.89 13.94
CA ILE A 205 0.13 -9.02 12.78
C ILE A 205 -1.34 -8.95 12.40
N ASN A 206 -2.13 -10.01 12.55
CA ASN A 206 -3.56 -9.98 12.19
C ASN A 206 -4.49 -9.59 13.36
N ALA A 207 -3.97 -9.43 14.58
CA ALA A 207 -4.76 -9.12 15.78
C ALA A 207 -5.02 -7.60 15.92
N LYS A 208 -5.81 -7.04 14.99
CA LYS A 208 -6.12 -5.59 14.90
C LYS A 208 -6.73 -4.97 16.17
N ASP A 209 -7.45 -5.78 16.94
CA ASP A 209 -8.03 -5.42 18.23
C ASP A 209 -6.95 -5.09 19.28
N ARG A 210 -5.75 -5.66 19.14
CA ARG A 210 -4.61 -5.50 20.06
C ARG A 210 -3.59 -4.49 19.58
N TYR A 211 -3.83 -3.83 18.45
CA TYR A 211 -2.89 -2.84 17.97
C TYR A 211 -2.76 -1.68 18.93
N ARG A 212 -1.54 -1.15 18.98
CA ARG A 212 -1.20 0.06 19.71
C ARG A 212 -0.84 1.18 18.74
N THR A 213 -1.00 2.42 19.18
CA THR A 213 -0.39 3.55 18.48
C THR A 213 1.13 3.48 18.61
N ALA A 214 1.82 3.75 17.51
CA ALA A 214 3.26 3.90 17.45
C ALA A 214 3.63 5.03 16.48
N SER A 215 4.92 5.21 16.24
CA SER A 215 5.39 6.13 15.21
C SER A 215 6.55 5.52 14.43
N ILE A 216 6.64 5.86 13.16
CA ILE A 216 7.77 5.55 12.28
C ILE A 216 8.40 6.87 11.86
N SER A 217 9.73 6.92 11.87
CA SER A 217 10.48 7.98 11.23
C SER A 217 11.12 7.46 9.95
N PHE A 218 11.09 8.29 8.91
CA PHE A 218 11.70 7.99 7.61
C PHE A 218 12.09 9.28 6.90
N GLU A 219 13.03 9.19 5.98
CA GLU A 219 13.45 10.30 5.14
C GLU A 219 12.62 10.43 3.87
N VAL A 220 12.38 11.66 3.46
CA VAL A 220 11.64 11.98 2.24
C VAL A 220 12.06 13.35 1.71
N ASN A 221 11.75 13.60 0.44
CA ASN A 221 11.91 14.93 -0.17
C ASN A 221 10.95 15.93 0.50
N SER A 222 11.42 17.14 0.81
CA SER A 222 10.61 18.18 1.46
C SER A 222 9.42 18.65 0.62
N LEU A 223 9.48 18.56 -0.72
CA LEU A 223 8.32 18.80 -1.58
C LEU A 223 7.28 17.68 -1.46
N HIS A 224 7.70 16.47 -1.15
CA HIS A 224 6.83 15.31 -1.04
C HIS A 224 6.28 15.12 0.39
N ALA A 225 6.98 15.65 1.39
CA ALA A 225 6.67 15.47 2.79
C ALA A 225 5.20 15.79 3.17
N PRO A 226 4.58 16.90 2.71
CA PRO A 226 3.18 17.19 3.04
C PRO A 226 2.19 16.13 2.56
N LEU A 227 2.40 15.59 1.36
CA LEU A 227 1.49 14.61 0.75
C LEU A 227 1.68 13.22 1.36
N ALA A 228 2.93 12.85 1.63
CA ALA A 228 3.25 11.64 2.38
C ALA A 228 2.65 11.66 3.78
N ALA A 229 2.79 12.79 4.49
CA ALA A 229 2.20 13.01 5.80
C ALA A 229 0.68 12.86 5.78
N LEU A 230 0.00 13.53 4.85
CA LEU A 230 -1.46 13.45 4.71
C LEU A 230 -1.95 12.03 4.43
N LEU A 231 -1.32 11.30 3.50
CA LEU A 231 -1.70 9.92 3.20
C LEU A 231 -1.54 9.01 4.44
N LEU A 232 -0.40 9.11 5.14
CA LEU A 232 -0.12 8.28 6.31
C LEU A 232 -1.02 8.65 7.50
N GLU A 233 -1.32 9.94 7.70
CA GLU A 233 -2.28 10.37 8.71
C GLU A 233 -3.68 9.87 8.39
N TYR A 234 -4.14 10.01 7.14
CA TYR A 234 -5.44 9.51 6.72
C TYR A 234 -5.56 8.00 6.99
N ILE A 235 -4.54 7.21 6.62
CA ILE A 235 -4.54 5.77 6.89
C ILE A 235 -4.62 5.47 8.39
N TYR A 236 -3.83 6.17 9.20
CA TYR A 236 -3.84 6.00 10.65
C TYR A 236 -5.21 6.34 11.26
N ARG A 237 -5.77 7.48 10.85
CA ARG A 237 -7.01 8.02 11.41
C ARG A 237 -8.25 7.21 11.02
N GLU A 238 -8.30 6.65 9.82
CA GLU A 238 -9.37 5.73 9.42
C GLU A 238 -9.44 4.49 10.34
N GLY A 239 -8.28 3.98 10.78
CA GLY A 239 -8.23 2.89 11.77
C GLY A 239 -8.64 3.30 13.20
N ALA A 240 -8.71 4.60 13.51
CA ALA A 240 -9.23 5.10 14.77
C ALA A 240 -10.77 5.09 14.79
N TYR A 241 -11.41 5.40 13.66
CA TYR A 241 -12.88 5.36 13.51
C TYR A 241 -13.38 3.93 13.35
N GLU A 242 -12.72 3.16 12.49
CA GLU A 242 -13.13 1.81 12.15
C GLU A 242 -11.98 0.84 12.46
N PRO A 243 -12.03 0.09 13.58
CA PRO A 243 -10.96 -0.85 13.94
C PRO A 243 -10.64 -1.87 12.84
N ALA A 244 -11.63 -2.23 12.00
CA ALA A 244 -11.42 -3.10 10.84
C ALA A 244 -10.53 -2.46 9.76
N LYS A 245 -10.46 -1.13 9.66
CA LYS A 245 -9.56 -0.37 8.78
C LYS A 245 -8.16 -0.16 9.38
N ARG A 246 -7.86 -0.65 10.58
CA ARG A 246 -6.48 -0.58 11.10
C ARG A 246 -5.53 -1.36 10.21
N ILE A 247 -4.45 -0.69 9.79
CA ILE A 247 -3.36 -1.27 8.99
C ILE A 247 -2.08 -1.22 9.82
N PRO A 248 -1.39 -2.34 10.05
CA PRO A 248 -0.11 -2.36 10.71
C PRO A 248 0.94 -1.79 9.75
N ILE A 249 1.21 -0.48 9.80
CA ILE A 249 2.28 0.12 9.02
C ILE A 249 3.60 -0.17 9.75
N LEU A 250 4.33 -1.16 9.24
CA LEU A 250 5.59 -1.67 9.78
C LEU A 250 6.80 -1.02 9.13
N VAL A 251 6.69 -0.65 7.85
CA VAL A 251 7.77 -0.04 7.08
C VAL A 251 7.19 1.12 6.28
N VAL A 252 7.85 2.27 6.34
CA VAL A 252 7.63 3.38 5.41
C VAL A 252 8.99 3.78 4.87
N ARG A 253 9.13 3.81 3.56
CA ARG A 253 10.35 4.26 2.88
C ARG A 253 10.03 5.38 1.96
N GLY A 254 10.92 6.36 1.86
CA GLY A 254 10.76 7.50 0.97
C GLY A 254 12.02 7.69 0.14
N GLY A 255 12.92 8.53 0.64
CA GLY A 255 14.21 8.78 0.03
C GLY A 255 15.27 7.78 0.47
N GLU A 256 15.80 7.01 -0.46
CA GLU A 256 16.93 6.10 -0.24
C GLU A 256 17.60 5.72 -1.56
N ASP A 257 18.91 5.46 -1.49
CA ASP A 257 19.64 4.76 -2.55
C ASP A 257 19.67 3.27 -2.26
N THR A 258 20.17 2.92 -1.09
CA THR A 258 20.27 1.58 -0.50
C THR A 258 20.06 1.72 1.00
N TYR A 259 19.34 0.80 1.62
CA TYR A 259 19.16 0.81 3.08
C TYR A 259 19.13 -0.61 3.66
N ALA A 260 19.44 -0.72 4.95
CA ALA A 260 19.27 -1.94 5.71
C ALA A 260 19.04 -1.64 7.20
N ALA A 261 18.36 -2.53 7.90
CA ALA A 261 18.48 -2.60 9.35
C ALA A 261 19.86 -3.17 9.78
N SER A 262 20.20 -3.01 11.06
CA SER A 262 21.50 -3.39 11.61
C SER A 262 21.78 -4.90 11.59
N ALA A 263 22.96 -5.31 11.12
CA ALA A 263 23.42 -6.71 11.14
C ALA A 263 23.72 -7.28 12.54
N PHE A 264 23.85 -6.42 13.57
CA PHE A 264 24.14 -6.84 14.94
C PHE A 264 22.89 -7.20 15.75
N THR A 265 21.72 -7.14 15.13
CA THR A 265 20.46 -7.56 15.73
C THR A 265 20.31 -9.05 15.46
N GLY A 266 20.57 -9.92 16.45
CA GLY A 266 20.72 -11.38 16.30
C GLY A 266 19.59 -12.14 15.59
N PRO A 267 19.59 -13.49 15.62
CA PRO A 267 18.72 -14.27 14.75
C PRO A 267 17.25 -13.93 14.96
N VAL A 268 16.51 -13.82 13.86
CA VAL A 268 15.10 -13.47 13.87
C VAL A 268 14.28 -14.48 13.09
N THR A 269 13.05 -14.66 13.53
CA THR A 269 12.09 -15.53 12.87
C THR A 269 10.88 -14.71 12.45
N VAL A 270 10.42 -14.96 11.22
CA VAL A 270 9.24 -14.31 10.64
C VAL A 270 8.29 -15.35 10.10
N GLU A 271 7.01 -15.03 10.19
CA GLU A 271 5.91 -15.81 9.63
C GLU A 271 5.29 -15.07 8.44
N GLY A 272 4.86 -15.83 7.43
CA GLY A 272 4.10 -15.34 6.29
C GLY A 272 3.29 -16.45 5.66
N LEU A 273 2.60 -16.15 4.55
CA LEU A 273 1.78 -17.13 3.87
C LEU A 273 2.51 -17.63 2.61
N THR A 274 2.53 -18.94 2.44
CA THR A 274 2.80 -19.57 1.15
C THR A 274 1.52 -20.18 0.62
N TYR A 275 1.41 -20.31 -0.69
CA TYR A 275 0.23 -20.87 -1.33
C TYR A 275 0.70 -22.04 -2.21
N PRO A 276 0.28 -23.28 -1.93
CA PRO A 276 0.70 -24.44 -2.71
C PRO A 276 0.15 -24.36 -4.15
N ASP A 277 1.00 -24.57 -5.16
CA ASP A 277 0.67 -24.34 -6.57
C ASP A 277 0.51 -25.64 -7.39
N THR A 278 -0.48 -25.65 -8.31
CA THR A 278 -0.17 -25.84 -9.74
C THR A 278 -1.23 -25.27 -10.71
N TYR A 279 -2.52 -25.10 -10.33
CA TYR A 279 -3.56 -24.68 -11.29
C TYR A 279 -4.81 -23.96 -10.76
N GLY A 280 -4.90 -23.47 -9.51
CA GLY A 280 -6.21 -23.06 -8.96
C GLY A 280 -6.24 -21.82 -8.08
N ALA A 281 -7.30 -21.04 -8.25
CA ALA A 281 -7.75 -19.80 -7.60
C ALA A 281 -7.92 -19.83 -6.06
N ASP A 282 -7.11 -20.62 -5.35
CA ASP A 282 -7.26 -20.84 -3.92
C ASP A 282 -6.45 -19.84 -3.09
N LEU A 283 -7.14 -19.12 -2.19
CA LEU A 283 -6.55 -18.23 -1.18
C LEU A 283 -6.25 -18.95 0.14
N ASN A 284 -6.36 -20.28 0.20
CA ASN A 284 -5.97 -21.10 1.34
C ASN A 284 -4.44 -21.17 1.47
N GLY A 285 -3.85 -20.11 2.01
CA GLY A 285 -2.43 -20.05 2.33
C GLY A 285 -2.06 -20.96 3.52
N LYS A 286 -0.84 -21.49 3.49
CA LYS A 286 -0.19 -22.16 4.63
C LYS A 286 0.77 -21.17 5.28
N VAL A 287 0.77 -21.12 6.62
CA VAL A 287 1.77 -20.34 7.34
C VAL A 287 3.14 -21.02 7.19
N VAL A 288 4.11 -20.26 6.71
CA VAL A 288 5.53 -20.64 6.70
C VAL A 288 6.30 -19.84 7.73
N ARG A 289 7.35 -20.45 8.27
CA ARG A 289 8.25 -19.83 9.24
C ARG A 289 9.65 -19.83 8.68
N LEU A 290 10.25 -18.65 8.59
CA LEU A 290 11.59 -18.43 8.05
C LEU A 290 12.47 -17.81 9.13
N THR A 291 13.71 -18.29 9.21
CA THR A 291 14.70 -17.81 10.18
C THR A 291 15.87 -17.16 9.44
N TYR A 292 16.27 -15.99 9.93
CA TYR A 292 17.34 -15.17 9.39
C TYR A 292 18.40 -14.96 10.47
N ASN A 293 19.64 -14.69 10.03
CA ASN A 293 20.77 -14.49 10.93
C ASN A 293 20.66 -13.17 11.69
N SER A 294 20.02 -12.16 11.10
CA SER A 294 19.84 -10.85 11.72
C SER A 294 18.66 -10.08 11.15
N MET A 295 18.34 -8.90 11.71
CA MET A 295 17.36 -8.00 11.08
C MET A 295 17.89 -7.31 9.82
N ALA A 296 19.17 -7.44 9.47
CA ALA A 296 19.71 -6.84 8.24
C ALA A 296 18.99 -7.33 6.97
N ASP A 297 18.28 -8.45 7.06
CA ASP A 297 17.39 -8.95 6.01
C ASP A 297 16.13 -8.07 5.82
N ILE A 298 15.88 -7.07 6.67
CA ILE A 298 15.03 -5.93 6.33
C ILE A 298 15.89 -4.92 5.59
N HIS A 299 15.82 -4.94 4.27
CA HIS A 299 16.69 -4.15 3.44
C HIS A 299 16.07 -3.73 2.12
N HIS A 300 16.74 -2.82 1.43
CA HIS A 300 16.62 -2.65 0.00
C HIS A 300 18.00 -2.43 -0.62
N GLY A 301 18.26 -3.13 -1.73
CA GLY A 301 19.49 -2.94 -2.50
C GLY A 301 19.51 -1.59 -3.21
N ARG A 302 20.54 -1.33 -4.01
CA ARG A 302 20.60 -0.06 -4.74
C ARG A 302 19.44 0.08 -5.72
N HIS A 303 18.65 1.13 -5.57
CA HIS A 303 17.60 1.45 -6.52
C HIS A 303 18.16 1.74 -7.92
N ALA A 304 17.36 1.42 -8.94
CA ALA A 304 17.66 1.79 -10.32
C ALA A 304 17.84 3.32 -10.46
N LYS A 305 18.70 3.75 -11.39
CA LYS A 305 19.03 5.18 -11.59
C LYS A 305 17.80 6.07 -11.82
N PHE A 306 16.77 5.54 -12.46
CA PHE A 306 15.54 6.27 -12.76
C PHE A 306 14.49 6.21 -11.64
N SER A 307 14.73 5.45 -10.57
CA SER A 307 13.78 5.29 -9.46
C SER A 307 13.48 6.61 -8.77
N ASN A 308 12.21 6.83 -8.44
CA ASN A 308 11.76 7.98 -7.68
C ASN A 308 12.21 7.94 -6.21
N HIS A 309 12.59 6.78 -5.67
CA HIS A 309 13.22 6.67 -4.34
C HIS A 309 14.57 7.40 -4.27
N ARG A 310 15.34 7.39 -5.37
CA ARG A 310 16.61 8.15 -5.47
C ARG A 310 16.40 9.67 -5.50
N LEU A 311 15.15 10.13 -5.53
CA LEU A 311 14.78 11.54 -5.45
C LEU A 311 13.95 11.85 -4.19
N GLY A 312 13.62 10.85 -3.37
CA GLY A 312 12.67 10.98 -2.28
C GLY A 312 11.23 11.29 -2.72
N CYS A 313 10.90 11.02 -3.99
CA CYS A 313 9.60 11.30 -4.63
C CYS A 313 8.74 10.03 -4.83
N ALA A 314 9.05 8.97 -4.10
CA ALA A 314 8.26 7.75 -4.00
C ALA A 314 8.08 7.38 -2.52
N LEU A 315 7.11 6.51 -2.25
CA LEU A 315 6.87 5.89 -0.96
C LEU A 315 6.71 4.39 -1.15
N ASP A 316 7.34 3.60 -0.28
CA ASP A 316 6.95 2.21 -0.08
C ASP A 316 6.32 2.06 1.29
N ILE A 317 5.10 1.51 1.33
CA ILE A 317 4.39 1.22 2.57
C ILE A 317 4.31 -0.30 2.73
N ASN A 318 4.86 -0.81 3.83
CA ASN A 318 4.96 -2.23 4.15
C ASN A 318 5.77 -3.07 3.16
N ASP A 319 6.77 -2.49 2.50
CA ASP A 319 7.74 -3.30 1.75
C ASP A 319 8.70 -4.04 2.70
N PHE A 320 8.27 -5.24 3.11
CA PHE A 320 8.92 -6.06 4.12
C PHE A 320 9.82 -7.13 3.47
N ASN A 321 11.02 -6.69 3.06
CA ASN A 321 11.93 -7.42 2.16
C ASN A 321 12.73 -8.59 2.75
N PHE A 322 12.14 -9.45 3.57
CA PHE A 322 12.82 -10.68 3.98
C PHE A 322 12.91 -11.68 2.82
N LYS A 323 14.12 -12.11 2.44
CA LYS A 323 14.31 -13.05 1.34
C LYS A 323 13.54 -14.36 1.57
N GLY A 324 12.61 -14.71 0.67
CA GLY A 324 11.78 -15.91 0.78
C GLY A 324 10.46 -15.70 1.54
N LEU A 325 10.30 -14.57 2.22
CA LEU A 325 9.00 -14.10 2.69
C LEU A 325 8.35 -13.30 1.57
N VAL A 326 7.50 -13.95 0.80
CA VAL A 326 6.93 -13.39 -0.43
C VAL A 326 5.58 -12.69 -0.18
N ASP A 327 5.43 -12.07 1.00
CA ASP A 327 4.26 -11.26 1.36
C ASP A 327 4.72 -9.86 1.78
N GLY A 328 4.86 -9.06 0.73
CA GLY A 328 5.27 -7.67 0.62
C GLY A 328 5.29 -7.31 -0.87
N ILE A 329 5.78 -8.24 -1.69
CA ILE A 329 5.66 -8.29 -3.16
C ILE A 329 5.11 -9.68 -3.52
N PRO A 330 4.08 -9.84 -4.35
CA PRO A 330 3.37 -11.09 -4.53
C PRO A 330 4.25 -12.19 -5.13
N ASN A 331 4.10 -13.39 -4.59
CA ASN A 331 4.54 -14.63 -5.20
C ASN A 331 3.91 -14.76 -6.61
N PRO A 332 4.66 -15.18 -7.65
CA PRO A 332 4.25 -15.22 -9.08
C PRO A 332 2.98 -16.01 -9.46
N ILE A 333 2.15 -16.47 -8.51
CA ILE A 333 1.13 -17.48 -8.77
C ILE A 333 -0.27 -16.88 -8.55
N SER A 334 -0.93 -16.59 -9.67
CA SER A 334 -2.26 -15.96 -9.85
C SER A 334 -2.30 -14.43 -9.78
N GLY A 335 -1.75 -13.78 -10.81
CA GLY A 335 -1.73 -12.32 -10.95
C GLY A 335 -3.12 -11.68 -10.95
N SER A 336 -4.11 -12.18 -11.70
CA SER A 336 -5.38 -11.48 -11.93
C SER A 336 -6.33 -11.45 -10.71
N LEU A 337 -6.48 -12.56 -9.99
CA LEU A 337 -7.36 -12.63 -8.81
C LEU A 337 -6.77 -11.85 -7.61
N ARG A 338 -5.45 -11.89 -7.43
CA ARG A 338 -4.77 -11.10 -6.37
C ARG A 338 -4.67 -9.62 -6.68
N GLN A 339 -4.56 -9.25 -7.97
CA GLN A 339 -4.58 -7.85 -8.41
C GLN A 339 -5.89 -7.16 -8.02
N ASN A 340 -7.00 -7.89 -8.12
CA ASN A 340 -8.34 -7.34 -7.90
C ASN A 340 -8.86 -7.52 -6.46
N ASN A 341 -8.34 -8.48 -5.69
CA ASN A 341 -8.83 -8.78 -4.33
C ASN A 341 -7.85 -8.38 -3.23
N ARG A 342 -7.49 -7.09 -3.19
CA ARG A 342 -6.58 -6.54 -2.15
C ARG A 342 -7.16 -6.69 -0.75
N ASP A 343 -8.47 -6.55 -0.59
CA ASP A 343 -9.12 -6.68 0.71
C ASP A 343 -9.12 -8.14 1.21
N GLY A 344 -9.26 -9.11 0.31
CA GLY A 344 -9.09 -10.53 0.64
C GLY A 344 -7.69 -10.85 1.14
N LEU A 345 -6.66 -10.34 0.47
CA LEU A 345 -5.26 -10.51 0.91
C LEU A 345 -4.99 -9.83 2.25
N HIS A 346 -5.54 -8.63 2.45
CA HIS A 346 -5.41 -7.90 3.71
C HIS A 346 -6.04 -8.65 4.90
N ARG A 347 -7.11 -9.44 4.68
CA ARG A 347 -7.70 -10.28 5.74
C ARG A 347 -6.82 -11.48 6.11
N LEU A 348 -6.01 -11.97 5.18
CA LEU A 348 -5.10 -13.11 5.40
C LEU A 348 -3.78 -12.65 6.04
N ASP A 349 -3.25 -11.52 5.57
CA ASP A 349 -2.07 -10.87 6.10
C ASP A 349 -2.26 -9.36 6.06
N ALA A 350 -2.44 -8.76 7.23
CA ALA A 350 -2.74 -7.34 7.38
C ALA A 350 -1.62 -6.41 6.91
N ARG A 351 -0.40 -6.90 6.64
CA ARG A 351 0.67 -6.11 6.01
C ARG A 351 0.29 -5.67 4.58
N ASN A 352 -0.50 -6.49 3.88
CA ASN A 352 -1.00 -6.15 2.56
C ASN A 352 -1.90 -4.91 2.61
N LEU A 353 -1.64 -3.92 1.75
CA LEU A 353 -2.49 -2.74 1.69
C LEU A 353 -3.85 -3.10 1.04
N PRO A 354 -4.99 -2.74 1.68
CA PRO A 354 -6.34 -2.91 1.14
C PRO A 354 -6.65 -1.87 0.06
N ALA A 355 -7.74 -2.07 -0.69
CA ALA A 355 -8.07 -1.27 -1.87
C ALA A 355 -8.26 0.24 -1.56
N TRP A 356 -8.86 0.56 -0.41
CA TRP A 356 -9.15 1.94 -0.03
C TRP A 356 -7.88 2.79 0.17
N VAL A 357 -6.75 2.18 0.54
CA VAL A 357 -5.46 2.90 0.66
C VAL A 357 -4.98 3.38 -0.71
N PHE A 358 -5.09 2.53 -1.72
CA PHE A 358 -4.74 2.89 -3.09
C PHE A 358 -5.67 3.99 -3.63
N GLN A 359 -6.96 3.95 -3.29
CA GLN A 359 -7.90 5.00 -3.63
C GLN A 359 -7.55 6.34 -2.95
N ALA A 360 -7.19 6.33 -1.66
CA ALA A 360 -6.72 7.52 -0.96
C ALA A 360 -5.44 8.09 -1.62
N ALA A 361 -4.47 7.22 -1.94
CA ALA A 361 -3.25 7.64 -2.64
C ALA A 361 -3.56 8.25 -4.02
N LYS A 362 -4.52 7.70 -4.78
CA LYS A 362 -4.98 8.31 -6.04
C LYS A 362 -5.54 9.71 -5.83
N GLN A 363 -6.32 9.92 -4.77
CA GLN A 363 -6.88 11.25 -4.45
C GLN A 363 -5.76 12.26 -4.12
N ALA A 364 -4.67 11.82 -3.49
CA ALA A 364 -3.46 12.62 -3.31
C ALA A 364 -2.65 12.87 -4.59
N GLY A 365 -2.99 12.20 -5.70
CA GLY A 365 -2.34 12.35 -7.00
C GLY A 365 -1.21 11.36 -7.26
N TYR A 366 -1.00 10.37 -6.38
CA TYR A 366 -0.01 9.33 -6.61
C TYR A 366 -0.34 8.50 -7.84
N ARG A 367 0.72 8.08 -8.54
CA ARG A 367 0.68 6.92 -9.41
C ARG A 367 0.80 5.67 -8.53
N ILE A 368 -0.12 4.74 -8.72
CA ILE A 368 -0.21 3.52 -7.92
C ILE A 368 0.09 2.28 -8.77
N PRO A 369 0.45 1.14 -8.15
CA PRO A 369 0.85 -0.08 -8.88
C PRO A 369 -0.26 -0.66 -9.75
N GLN A 370 -1.52 -0.38 -9.41
CA GLN A 370 -2.69 -0.80 -10.19
C GLN A 370 -2.66 -0.24 -11.64
N GLU A 371 -2.03 0.91 -11.85
CA GLU A 371 -1.99 1.63 -13.13
C GLU A 371 -0.77 1.28 -13.99
N TRP A 372 0.12 0.41 -13.51
CA TRP A 372 1.37 0.11 -14.20
C TRP A 372 1.19 -0.98 -15.24
N THR A 373 1.82 -0.78 -16.40
CA THR A 373 1.95 -1.81 -17.44
C THR A 373 2.72 -3.00 -16.88
N HIS A 374 2.19 -4.20 -17.09
CA HIS A 374 2.81 -5.43 -16.63
C HIS A 374 4.12 -5.70 -17.37
N VAL A 375 5.21 -5.81 -16.62
CA VAL A 375 6.48 -6.35 -17.13
C VAL A 375 6.83 -7.54 -16.25
N TYR A 376 7.04 -8.71 -16.86
CA TYR A 376 7.42 -9.96 -16.17
C TYR A 376 6.47 -10.47 -15.06
N ASN A 377 5.16 -10.16 -15.14
CA ASN A 377 4.14 -10.61 -14.18
C ASN A 377 4.35 -10.19 -12.71
N THR A 378 5.24 -9.25 -12.43
CA THR A 378 5.44 -8.69 -11.08
C THR A 378 4.84 -7.28 -10.99
N LYS A 379 4.27 -6.96 -9.82
CA LYS A 379 3.82 -5.61 -9.48
C LYS A 379 4.41 -5.24 -8.12
N ASP A 380 4.93 -4.03 -8.04
CA ASP A 380 5.51 -3.47 -6.82
C ASP A 380 4.39 -2.85 -5.98
N TRP A 381 3.63 -3.68 -5.26
CA TRP A 381 2.42 -3.25 -4.54
C TRP A 381 2.64 -2.27 -3.38
N PRO A 382 3.77 -2.30 -2.67
CA PRO A 382 4.08 -1.30 -1.66
C PRO A 382 4.28 0.11 -2.23
N HIS A 383 4.56 0.23 -3.54
CA HIS A 383 5.12 1.45 -4.14
C HIS A 383 4.06 2.47 -4.57
N PHE A 384 4.28 3.73 -4.20
CA PHE A 384 3.52 4.90 -4.61
C PHE A 384 4.50 5.95 -5.12
N ASP A 385 4.29 6.55 -6.29
CA ASP A 385 5.19 7.61 -6.76
C ASP A 385 4.52 8.80 -7.43
N CYS A 386 5.33 9.82 -7.68
CA CYS A 386 4.94 11.05 -8.33
C CYS A 386 4.79 10.97 -9.86
N GLY A 387 5.02 9.80 -10.47
CA GLY A 387 5.10 9.63 -11.92
C GLY A 387 6.51 9.79 -12.48
N THR A 388 6.66 9.44 -13.76
CA THR A 388 7.96 9.51 -14.49
C THR A 388 7.85 10.13 -15.88
N LYS A 389 6.63 10.41 -16.37
CA LYS A 389 6.33 11.01 -17.67
C LYS A 389 5.12 11.94 -17.57
#